data_AF-A0A5C6XF92-F1
#
_entry.id   AF-A0A5C6XF92-F1
#
_cell.length_a   1.000
_cell.length_b   1.000
_cell.length_c   1.000
_cell.angle_alpha   90.00
_cell.angle_beta   90.00
_cell.angle_gamma   90.00
#
_symmetry.space_group_name_H-M   'P 1'
#
loop_
_entity.id
_entity.type
_entity.pdbx_description
1 polymer ?
#
loop_
_entity_poly.entity_id
_entity_poly.type
_entity_poly.pdbx_seq_one_letter_code
_entity_poly.pdbx_strand_id
1 'polypeptide(L)'
;MDIKRNVAGLFFVAVGGLGLLAACGEIDNGEESCTFDDDCTGGQVCDLTICVDTCESTADCSTGEECVARPGGAEGMVCRAAEEPGDDCRDAGNECSDGLICDEFTGDCVEPGQETPEYYTVRINDVTDVEAPDRCEDSTFGYNTAGAKIMYVQLQDSTGAVIAYGTSVGADYAQGTDFINDFDVIDGAAPNLVDQCPVDEAFVRGDDGTEFDTNFTDQTVVALGCGGSLYVQFLDGNDDPILLDESHTITVGEFGPACNDTAQTAADYYDVYICTDAGSNVSTPDNCDEVPLNAEAMTGVLGTQVSLPEVAE
;
A
#
# COMPACT_ATOMS: atom_id res chain seq x y z
N MET A 1 -32.38 48.10 9.89
CA MET A 1 -33.30 48.10 11.05
C MET A 1 -34.39 47.09 10.70
N ASP A 2 -34.51 45.91 11.29
CA ASP A 2 -34.13 45.48 12.64
C ASP A 2 -33.64 44.03 12.65
N ILE A 3 -32.60 43.84 13.45
CA ILE A 3 -32.07 42.56 13.92
C ILE A 3 -32.96 42.12 15.08
N LYS A 4 -33.50 40.89 15.05
CA LYS A 4 -34.02 40.23 16.26
C LYS A 4 -33.29 38.91 16.50
N ARG A 5 -32.35 39.01 17.44
CA ARG A 5 -31.84 37.91 18.26
C ARG A 5 -32.99 37.21 18.99
N ASN A 6 -32.88 35.90 19.16
CA ASN A 6 -33.27 35.21 20.39
C ASN A 6 -32.19 34.19 20.75
N VAL A 7 -31.71 34.31 21.98
CA VAL A 7 -30.69 33.52 22.64
C VAL A 7 -31.38 32.65 23.69
N ALA A 8 -31.08 31.35 23.72
CA ALA A 8 -31.06 30.45 24.88
C ALA A 8 -30.73 29.04 24.31
N GLY A 9 -29.65 28.34 24.64
CA GLY A 9 -28.92 28.28 25.89
C GLY A 9 -29.55 27.23 26.80
N LEU A 10 -29.21 25.94 26.64
CA LEU A 10 -29.36 24.94 27.69
C LEU A 10 -28.34 23.80 27.54
N PHE A 11 -27.50 23.65 28.56
CA PHE A 11 -26.63 22.51 28.83
C PHE A 11 -27.44 21.27 29.20
N PHE A 12 -26.99 20.08 28.78
CA PHE A 12 -27.13 18.85 29.56
C PHE A 12 -25.88 17.97 29.39
N VAL A 13 -25.22 17.67 30.51
CA VAL A 13 -24.19 16.65 30.70
C VAL A 13 -24.80 15.56 31.58
N ALA A 14 -24.68 14.29 31.17
CA ALA A 14 -24.58 13.06 31.98
C ALA A 14 -24.61 11.86 31.01
N VAL A 15 -23.50 11.17 30.75
CA VAL A 15 -22.96 10.02 31.49
C VAL A 15 -23.96 8.86 31.66
N GLY A 16 -23.67 7.73 31.01
CA GLY A 16 -24.03 6.40 31.52
C GLY A 16 -24.48 5.34 30.51
N GLY A 17 -23.67 4.27 30.39
CA GLY A 17 -24.01 2.95 29.84
C GLY A 17 -23.03 2.56 28.71
N LEU A 18 -21.98 1.74 28.88
CA LEU A 18 -21.82 0.48 29.63
C LEU A 18 -23.00 -0.47 29.46
N GLY A 19 -22.86 -1.40 28.51
CA GLY A 19 -23.72 -2.57 28.42
C GLY A 19 -23.81 -3.16 27.02
N LEU A 20 -22.75 -3.85 26.57
CA LEU A 20 -22.93 -5.05 25.76
C LEU A 20 -22.02 -6.14 26.33
N LEU A 21 -22.68 -7.00 27.11
CA LEU A 21 -22.22 -8.28 27.63
C LEU A 21 -21.77 -9.15 26.45
N ALA A 22 -20.52 -9.63 26.48
CA ALA A 22 -20.19 -10.98 26.92
C ALA A 22 -20.92 -12.07 26.11
N ALA A 23 -20.31 -12.44 24.98
CA ALA A 23 -20.34 -13.82 24.51
C ALA A 23 -19.08 -14.50 25.07
N CYS A 24 -19.19 -15.03 26.29
CA CYS A 24 -18.20 -15.96 26.82
C CYS A 24 -18.37 -17.31 26.11
N GLY A 25 -17.53 -17.58 25.12
CA GLY A 25 -16.99 -18.91 24.92
C GLY A 25 -15.91 -19.16 25.97
N GLU A 26 -15.70 -20.41 26.36
CA GLU A 26 -14.67 -20.81 27.33
C GLU A 26 -13.29 -20.23 26.96
N ILE A 27 -12.70 -19.47 27.89
CA ILE A 27 -11.32 -19.01 27.80
C ILE A 27 -10.44 -20.22 28.16
N ASP A 28 -10.06 -20.98 27.14
CA ASP A 28 -8.87 -21.83 27.17
C ASP A 28 -7.68 -20.94 26.76
N ASN A 29 -6.79 -20.66 27.73
CA ASN A 29 -5.43 -20.08 27.59
C ASN A 29 -5.15 -19.38 26.24
N GLY A 30 -5.69 -18.19 25.97
CA GLY A 30 -5.16 -16.93 26.48
C GLY A 30 -4.39 -16.09 25.44
N GLU A 31 -4.50 -16.37 24.14
CA GLU A 31 -4.02 -15.49 23.07
C GLU A 31 -5.17 -14.55 22.66
N GLU A 32 -5.00 -13.25 22.89
CA GLU A 32 -5.94 -12.24 22.38
C GLU A 32 -5.66 -12.07 20.88
N SER A 33 -6.67 -12.30 20.05
CA SER A 33 -6.59 -12.03 18.60
C SER A 33 -6.47 -10.53 18.37
N CYS A 34 -5.63 -10.12 17.43
CA CYS A 34 -5.40 -8.72 17.09
C CYS A 34 -5.33 -8.50 15.58
N THR A 35 -5.53 -7.26 15.18
CA THR A 35 -5.26 -6.78 13.81
C THR A 35 -4.15 -5.74 13.83
N PHE A 36 -4.07 -4.93 14.89
CA PHE A 36 -3.06 -3.90 15.07
C PHE A 36 -2.35 -4.01 16.41
N ASP A 37 -1.13 -3.48 16.51
CA ASP A 37 -0.40 -3.38 17.79
C ASP A 37 -1.22 -2.65 18.86
N ASP A 38 -2.06 -1.69 18.47
CA ASP A 38 -2.95 -0.94 19.35
C ASP A 38 -4.14 -1.77 19.88
N ASP A 39 -4.45 -2.92 19.26
CA ASP A 39 -5.45 -3.87 19.77
C ASP A 39 -4.88 -4.68 20.94
N CYS A 40 -3.55 -4.76 21.02
CA CYS A 40 -2.85 -5.48 22.06
C CYS A 40 -2.63 -4.62 23.29
N THR A 41 -2.78 -5.23 24.48
CA THR A 41 -2.61 -4.53 25.74
C THR A 41 -1.31 -4.94 26.43
N GLY A 42 -0.76 -4.06 27.27
CA GLY A 42 0.32 -4.45 28.18
C GLY A 42 1.74 -4.53 27.58
N GLY A 43 2.01 -3.87 26.45
CA GLY A 43 3.34 -3.89 25.82
C GLY A 43 3.54 -5.06 24.85
N GLN A 44 2.44 -5.72 24.50
CA GLN A 44 2.33 -6.67 23.42
C GLN A 44 2.20 -5.96 22.09
N VAL A 45 2.56 -6.65 21.02
CA VAL A 45 2.37 -6.22 19.63
C VAL A 45 1.58 -7.28 18.90
N CYS A 46 0.95 -6.89 17.79
CA CYS A 46 0.27 -7.84 16.96
C CYS A 46 1.27 -8.55 16.05
N ASP A 47 1.30 -9.87 16.14
CA ASP A 47 2.16 -10.74 15.36
C ASP A 47 1.35 -11.94 14.90
N LEU A 48 1.27 -12.18 13.59
CA LEU A 48 0.49 -13.29 13.02
C LEU A 48 -0.95 -13.34 13.57
N THR A 49 -1.61 -12.19 13.72
CA THR A 49 -2.98 -12.03 14.25
C THR A 49 -3.18 -12.37 15.74
N ILE A 50 -2.09 -12.58 16.50
CA ILE A 50 -2.13 -12.81 17.94
C ILE A 50 -1.28 -11.78 18.69
N CYS A 51 -1.74 -11.36 19.87
CA CYS A 51 -0.98 -10.47 20.73
C CYS A 51 0.15 -11.21 21.41
N VAL A 52 1.39 -10.88 21.04
CA VAL A 52 2.60 -11.50 21.57
C VAL A 52 3.45 -10.50 22.35
N ASP A 53 4.21 -10.99 23.33
CA ASP A 53 5.11 -10.16 24.12
C ASP A 53 6.32 -9.72 23.29
N THR A 54 6.74 -8.46 23.46
CA THR A 54 8.00 -7.96 22.87
C THR A 54 9.21 -8.37 23.71
N CYS A 55 10.39 -8.47 23.10
CA CYS A 55 11.62 -8.90 23.77
C CYS A 55 12.87 -8.15 23.29
N GLU A 56 13.91 -8.13 24.11
CA GLU A 56 15.27 -7.73 23.67
C GLU A 56 16.16 -8.97 23.46
N SER A 57 15.83 -10.07 24.13
CA SER A 57 16.53 -11.35 24.06
C SER A 57 15.62 -12.51 24.45
N THR A 58 16.00 -13.75 24.09
CA THR A 58 15.28 -14.99 24.47
C THR A 58 15.10 -15.15 25.99
N ALA A 59 15.89 -14.46 26.81
CA ALA A 59 15.74 -14.49 28.26
C ALA A 59 14.51 -13.72 28.78
N ASP A 60 13.95 -12.85 27.94
CA ASP A 60 12.76 -12.04 28.26
C ASP A 60 11.46 -12.82 28.00
N CYS A 61 11.53 -13.91 27.23
CA CYS A 61 10.40 -14.74 26.83
C CYS A 61 10.06 -15.84 27.83
N SER A 62 8.84 -16.38 27.73
CA SER A 62 8.41 -17.47 28.60
C SER A 62 9.21 -18.75 28.32
N THR A 63 9.15 -19.71 29.25
CA THR A 63 9.85 -20.98 29.08
C THR A 63 9.29 -21.74 27.88
N GLY A 64 10.13 -22.01 26.89
CA GLY A 64 9.71 -22.63 25.63
C GLY A 64 9.44 -21.62 24.52
N GLU A 65 9.83 -20.36 24.70
CA GLU A 65 9.78 -19.29 23.69
C GLU A 65 11.18 -18.74 23.38
N GLU A 66 11.33 -18.14 22.22
CA GLU A 66 12.52 -17.43 21.78
C GLU A 66 12.21 -16.05 21.20
N CYS A 67 13.21 -15.17 21.26
CA CYS A 67 13.08 -13.80 20.82
C CYS A 67 13.50 -13.68 19.35
N VAL A 68 12.51 -13.57 18.45
CA VAL A 68 12.71 -13.52 17.00
C VAL A 68 12.34 -12.15 16.45
N ALA A 69 12.88 -11.82 15.27
CA ALA A 69 12.46 -10.62 14.56
C ALA A 69 11.02 -10.78 14.09
N ARG A 70 10.27 -9.68 14.07
CA ARG A 70 8.95 -9.66 13.47
C ARG A 70 9.04 -10.00 11.97
N PRO A 71 8.04 -10.66 11.41
CA PRO A 71 8.02 -11.04 10.01
C PRO A 71 7.90 -9.79 9.12
N GLY A 72 8.25 -9.93 7.84
CA GLY A 72 8.16 -8.86 6.83
C GLY A 72 9.02 -7.61 7.08
N GLY A 73 9.93 -7.66 8.06
CA GLY A 73 10.88 -6.58 8.36
C GLY A 73 10.35 -5.51 9.31
N ALA A 74 9.17 -5.72 9.90
CA ALA A 74 8.62 -4.83 10.91
C ALA A 74 9.60 -4.62 12.09
N GLU A 75 9.71 -3.38 12.59
CA GLU A 75 10.65 -3.06 13.67
C GLU A 75 10.29 -3.80 14.97
N GLY A 76 11.30 -4.40 15.61
CA GLY A 76 11.21 -5.01 16.93
C GLY A 76 11.43 -6.52 16.93
N MET A 77 11.41 -7.09 18.13
CA MET A 77 11.50 -8.53 18.34
C MET A 77 10.35 -8.98 19.23
N VAL A 78 9.86 -10.19 18.98
CA VAL A 78 8.71 -10.80 19.66
C VAL A 78 9.06 -12.17 20.22
N CYS A 79 8.41 -12.53 21.32
CA CYS A 79 8.48 -13.86 21.89
C CYS A 79 7.55 -14.79 21.14
N ARG A 80 8.13 -15.78 20.46
CA ARG A 80 7.40 -16.89 19.83
C ARG A 80 7.79 -18.19 20.48
N ALA A 81 6.94 -19.21 20.37
CA ALA A 81 7.33 -20.56 20.74
C ALA A 81 8.69 -20.90 20.11
N ALA A 82 9.64 -21.33 20.94
CA ALA A 82 10.98 -21.66 20.51
C ALA A 82 10.85 -22.84 19.55
N GLU A 83 11.41 -22.69 18.36
CA GLU A 83 11.37 -23.74 17.35
C GLU A 83 12.13 -24.95 17.92
N GLU A 84 11.44 -26.09 18.06
CA GLU A 84 12.14 -27.34 18.30
C GLU A 84 12.95 -27.66 17.03
N PRO A 85 14.28 -27.87 17.12
CA PRO A 85 15.09 -28.15 15.95
C PRO A 85 14.56 -29.40 15.23
N GLY A 86 13.91 -29.23 14.08
CA GLY A 86 13.18 -30.32 13.42
C GLY A 86 11.78 -30.00 12.90
N ASP A 87 11.15 -28.93 13.38
CA ASP A 87 9.72 -28.68 13.08
C ASP A 87 9.50 -27.59 12.01
N ASP A 88 10.46 -26.68 11.78
CA ASP A 88 10.43 -25.74 10.64
C ASP A 88 10.77 -26.49 9.35
N CYS A 89 9.89 -26.43 8.35
CA CYS A 89 10.10 -27.05 7.05
C CYS A 89 11.10 -26.33 6.13
N ARG A 90 11.57 -25.13 6.52
CA ARG A 90 12.65 -24.39 5.85
C ARG A 90 14.03 -24.91 6.25
N ASP A 91 14.11 -25.62 7.37
CA ASP A 91 15.35 -26.18 7.87
C ASP A 91 15.89 -27.32 7.00
N ALA A 92 17.21 -27.31 6.81
CA ALA A 92 17.88 -28.29 5.97
C ALA A 92 17.71 -29.73 6.51
N GLY A 93 16.82 -30.50 5.88
CA GLY A 93 16.53 -31.89 6.22
C GLY A 93 15.17 -32.13 6.86
N ASN A 94 14.39 -31.07 7.09
CA ASN A 94 12.98 -31.14 7.48
C ASN A 94 12.15 -30.91 6.22
N GLU A 95 11.65 -31.99 5.63
CA GLU A 95 10.74 -31.90 4.49
C GLU A 95 9.32 -32.11 5.00
N CYS A 96 8.38 -31.34 4.46
CA CYS A 96 6.97 -31.58 4.73
C CYS A 96 6.56 -33.00 4.32
N SER A 97 5.66 -33.58 5.10
CA SER A 97 5.09 -34.89 4.78
C SER A 97 4.43 -34.87 3.39
N ASP A 98 4.45 -36.00 2.68
CA ASP A 98 3.89 -36.13 1.34
C ASP A 98 2.50 -35.47 1.22
N GLY A 99 2.41 -34.45 0.37
CA GLY A 99 1.16 -33.74 0.07
C GLY A 99 0.94 -32.45 0.84
N LEU A 100 1.82 -32.12 1.79
CA LEU A 100 1.92 -30.79 2.40
C LEU A 100 3.05 -30.01 1.72
N ILE A 101 2.95 -28.69 1.78
CA ILE A 101 3.95 -27.76 1.29
C ILE A 101 4.41 -26.86 2.44
N CYS A 102 5.63 -26.35 2.34
CA CYS A 102 6.20 -25.49 3.37
C CYS A 102 5.64 -24.09 3.18
N ASP A 103 4.99 -23.56 4.19
CA ASP A 103 4.68 -22.14 4.27
C ASP A 103 5.96 -21.40 4.65
N GLU A 104 6.55 -20.69 3.69
CA GLU A 104 7.83 -19.99 3.87
C GLU A 104 7.74 -18.86 4.91
N PHE A 105 6.54 -18.38 5.23
CA PHE A 105 6.30 -17.31 6.17
C PHE A 105 6.20 -17.82 7.62
N THR A 106 5.40 -18.86 7.84
CA THR A 106 5.20 -19.45 9.16
C THR A 106 6.25 -20.50 9.51
N GLY A 107 6.89 -21.12 8.51
CA GLY A 107 7.75 -22.29 8.69
C GLY A 107 6.97 -23.59 8.90
N ASP A 108 5.64 -23.55 8.78
CA ASP A 108 4.76 -24.69 9.01
C ASP A 108 4.48 -25.48 7.73
N CYS A 109 4.23 -26.78 7.87
CA CYS A 109 3.73 -27.59 6.78
C CYS A 109 2.21 -27.48 6.64
N VAL A 110 1.75 -26.82 5.59
CA VAL A 110 0.33 -26.59 5.32
C VAL A 110 -0.16 -27.35 4.08
N GLU A 111 -1.48 -27.46 3.90
CA GLU A 111 -2.04 -28.03 2.68
C GLU A 111 -1.84 -27.06 1.51
N PRO A 112 -1.63 -27.54 0.27
CA PRO A 112 -1.52 -26.66 -0.90
C PRO A 112 -2.75 -25.74 -1.05
N GLY A 113 -2.52 -24.43 -1.19
CA GLY A 113 -3.56 -23.40 -1.20
C GLY A 113 -3.97 -22.92 0.20
N GLN A 114 -3.24 -23.31 1.24
CA GLN A 114 -3.33 -22.75 2.59
C GLN A 114 -2.04 -22.03 2.98
N GLU A 115 -1.12 -21.81 2.03
CA GLU A 115 0.03 -20.95 2.27
C GLU A 115 -0.42 -19.53 2.60
N THR A 116 0.30 -18.89 3.51
CA THR A 116 0.20 -17.45 3.74
C THR A 116 0.49 -16.74 2.41
N PRO A 117 -0.46 -15.93 1.89
CA PRO A 117 -0.23 -15.23 0.63
C PRO A 117 0.87 -14.18 0.78
N GLU A 118 1.80 -14.15 -0.18
CA GLU A 118 2.89 -13.17 -0.21
C GLU A 118 2.57 -12.04 -1.20
N TYR A 119 2.52 -10.81 -0.72
CA TYR A 119 2.18 -9.64 -1.55
C TYR A 119 3.43 -8.87 -1.96
N TYR A 120 3.70 -8.79 -3.26
CA TYR A 120 4.91 -8.12 -3.78
C TYR A 120 4.63 -6.96 -4.71
N THR A 121 3.40 -6.88 -5.23
CA THR A 121 3.05 -5.91 -6.27
C THR A 121 1.92 -5.01 -5.81
N VAL A 122 2.02 -3.73 -6.17
CA VAL A 122 1.00 -2.72 -6.00
C VAL A 122 0.38 -2.42 -7.36
N ARG A 123 -0.95 -2.46 -7.45
CA ARG A 123 -1.69 -1.96 -8.61
C ARG A 123 -2.29 -0.60 -8.28
N ILE A 124 -2.02 0.37 -9.13
CA ILE A 124 -2.66 1.69 -9.12
C ILE A 124 -3.64 1.71 -10.28
N ASN A 125 -4.93 1.81 -9.98
CA ASN A 125 -5.99 1.81 -10.96
C ASN A 125 -6.63 3.19 -11.03
N ASP A 126 -6.59 3.83 -12.19
CA ASP A 126 -7.36 5.05 -12.42
C ASP A 126 -8.85 4.73 -12.40
N VAL A 127 -9.62 5.51 -11.63
CA VAL A 127 -11.09 5.44 -11.55
C VAL A 127 -11.73 6.80 -11.85
N THR A 128 -11.01 7.65 -12.58
CA THR A 128 -11.44 9.01 -12.93
C THR A 128 -12.69 8.98 -13.80
N ASP A 129 -12.89 7.96 -14.63
CA ASP A 129 -14.12 7.76 -15.42
C ASP A 129 -15.36 7.48 -14.57
N VAL A 130 -15.17 6.92 -13.38
CA VAL A 130 -16.25 6.64 -12.42
C VAL A 130 -16.51 7.85 -11.53
N GLU A 131 -15.46 8.41 -10.93
CA GLU A 131 -15.57 9.48 -9.93
C GLU A 131 -15.80 10.86 -10.55
N ALA A 132 -15.21 11.11 -11.72
CA ALA A 132 -15.27 12.41 -12.39
C ALA A 132 -15.26 12.27 -13.92
N PRO A 133 -16.29 11.66 -14.54
CA PRO A 133 -16.31 11.29 -15.96
C PRO A 133 -16.03 12.44 -16.94
N ASP A 134 -16.42 13.67 -16.58
CA ASP A 134 -16.16 14.87 -17.39
C ASP A 134 -14.65 15.15 -17.56
N ARG A 135 -13.80 14.60 -16.68
CA ARG A 135 -12.33 14.69 -16.77
C ARG A 135 -11.72 13.75 -17.79
N CYS A 136 -12.44 12.73 -18.22
CA CYS A 136 -11.94 11.82 -19.24
C CYS A 136 -11.96 12.43 -20.64
N GLU A 137 -12.70 13.52 -20.80
CA GLU A 137 -12.69 14.37 -21.99
C GLU A 137 -11.76 15.58 -21.80
N ASP A 138 -10.95 15.62 -20.73
CA ASP A 138 -10.06 16.73 -20.42
C ASP A 138 -8.97 16.85 -21.49
N SER A 139 -9.19 17.81 -22.38
CA SER A 139 -8.25 18.26 -23.39
C SER A 139 -7.75 19.67 -23.07
N THR A 140 -7.72 20.09 -21.80
CA THR A 140 -7.39 21.47 -21.37
C THR A 140 -6.08 21.98 -21.98
N PHE A 141 -5.18 21.06 -22.36
CA PHE A 141 -3.90 21.37 -22.99
C PHE A 141 -3.76 20.94 -24.45
N GLY A 142 -4.85 20.53 -25.11
CA GLY A 142 -4.85 20.11 -26.51
C GLY A 142 -4.33 18.69 -26.77
N TYR A 143 -4.06 17.93 -25.71
CA TYR A 143 -3.70 16.52 -25.69
C TYR A 143 -4.63 15.77 -24.75
N ASN A 144 -4.91 14.50 -25.07
CA ASN A 144 -5.64 13.61 -24.17
C ASN A 144 -4.68 13.17 -23.07
N THR A 145 -4.77 13.84 -21.92
CA THR A 145 -4.02 13.48 -20.70
C THR A 145 -4.99 13.09 -19.58
N ALA A 146 -6.15 12.57 -19.98
CA ALA A 146 -7.22 12.11 -19.10
C ALA A 146 -6.70 11.10 -18.09
N GLY A 147 -7.22 11.18 -16.86
CA GLY A 147 -6.85 10.30 -15.75
C GLY A 147 -5.56 10.71 -15.03
N ALA A 148 -5.22 9.90 -14.04
CA ALA A 148 -4.15 10.09 -13.08
C ALA A 148 -2.79 10.09 -13.76
N LYS A 149 -1.95 11.02 -13.31
CA LYS A 149 -0.60 11.27 -13.83
C LYS A 149 0.41 10.92 -12.74
N ILE A 150 0.83 9.67 -12.70
CA ILE A 150 1.68 9.14 -11.63
C ILE A 150 3.14 9.52 -11.91
N MET A 151 3.82 10.10 -10.91
CA MET A 151 5.24 10.45 -11.01
C MET A 151 6.12 9.45 -10.26
N TYR A 152 5.64 8.98 -9.11
CA TYR A 152 6.37 8.05 -8.27
C TYR A 152 5.41 7.26 -7.41
N VAL A 153 5.90 6.12 -6.93
CA VAL A 153 5.30 5.36 -5.85
C VAL A 153 6.42 5.12 -4.84
N GLN A 154 6.17 5.37 -3.57
CA GLN A 154 7.16 5.17 -2.52
C GLN A 154 6.61 4.21 -1.47
N LEU A 155 7.51 3.40 -0.92
CA LEU A 155 7.27 2.53 0.21
C LEU A 155 7.91 3.16 1.45
N GLN A 156 7.14 3.26 2.53
CA GLN A 156 7.59 3.78 3.81
C GLN A 156 7.43 2.74 4.89
N ASP A 157 8.35 2.77 5.87
CA ASP A 157 8.22 1.99 7.10
C ASP A 157 7.25 2.62 8.10
N SER A 158 7.06 1.96 9.24
CA SER A 158 6.19 2.40 10.33
C SER A 158 6.61 3.73 10.97
N THR A 159 7.86 4.16 10.78
CA THR A 159 8.36 5.46 11.25
C THR A 159 8.05 6.59 10.26
N GLY A 160 7.56 6.23 9.06
CA GLY A 160 7.32 7.12 7.92
C GLY A 160 8.58 7.40 7.10
N ALA A 161 9.70 6.70 7.35
CA ALA A 161 10.89 6.84 6.54
C ALA A 161 10.71 6.11 5.22
N VAL A 162 11.17 6.71 4.11
CA VAL A 162 11.13 6.08 2.79
C VAL A 162 12.21 5.01 2.72
N ILE A 163 11.81 3.77 2.42
CA ILE A 163 12.71 2.62 2.31
C ILE A 163 12.94 2.17 0.87
N ALA A 164 11.98 2.41 -0.04
CA ALA A 164 12.12 2.10 -1.46
C ALA A 164 11.24 2.99 -2.33
N TYR A 165 11.60 3.11 -3.61
CA TYR A 165 10.74 3.66 -4.67
C TYR A 165 10.33 2.54 -5.63
N GLY A 166 9.16 2.70 -6.23
CA GLY A 166 8.54 1.71 -7.07
C GLY A 166 9.20 1.57 -8.44
N THR A 167 9.26 0.33 -8.92
CA THR A 167 9.66 -0.06 -10.27
C THR A 167 8.45 -0.61 -11.01
N SER A 168 8.15 -0.10 -12.21
CA SER A 168 7.08 -0.61 -13.06
C SER A 168 7.38 -2.03 -13.50
N VAL A 169 6.39 -2.91 -13.38
CA VAL A 169 6.46 -4.31 -13.82
C VAL A 169 5.36 -4.68 -14.81
N GLY A 170 4.45 -3.74 -15.09
CA GLY A 170 3.36 -3.93 -16.03
C GLY A 170 2.38 -2.75 -16.00
N ALA A 171 1.56 -2.66 -17.04
CA ALA A 171 0.50 -1.66 -17.12
C ALA A 171 -0.59 -2.10 -18.10
N ASP A 172 -1.81 -1.64 -17.85
CA ASP A 172 -2.95 -1.76 -18.77
C ASP A 172 -3.52 -0.35 -19.02
N TYR A 173 -3.02 0.31 -20.06
CA TYR A 173 -3.42 1.68 -20.38
C TYR A 173 -4.75 1.72 -21.10
N ALA A 174 -5.61 2.65 -20.72
CA ALA A 174 -6.81 2.94 -21.47
C ALA A 174 -6.46 3.43 -22.90
N GLN A 175 -7.29 3.08 -23.89
CA GLN A 175 -7.03 3.49 -25.28
C GLN A 175 -7.01 5.03 -25.42
N GLY A 176 -6.01 5.55 -26.13
CA GLY A 176 -5.94 6.97 -26.51
C GLY A 176 -5.09 7.86 -25.60
N THR A 177 -4.22 7.27 -24.77
CA THR A 177 -3.18 8.00 -24.04
C THR A 177 -1.93 8.16 -24.93
N ASP A 178 -1.37 9.36 -24.95
CA ASP A 178 -0.19 9.71 -25.76
C ASP A 178 1.12 9.73 -24.95
N PHE A 179 1.07 9.47 -23.63
CA PHE A 179 2.20 9.55 -22.68
C PHE A 179 2.42 8.22 -21.96
N ILE A 180 3.11 7.30 -22.64
CA ILE A 180 3.34 5.94 -22.16
C ILE A 180 4.84 5.65 -22.19
N ASN A 181 5.54 5.92 -21.07
CA ASN A 181 6.90 5.44 -20.85
C ASN A 181 7.13 5.15 -19.37
N ASP A 182 6.31 4.27 -18.82
CA ASP A 182 6.33 3.81 -17.43
C ASP A 182 7.66 3.24 -16.97
N PHE A 183 8.29 2.38 -17.77
CA PHE A 183 9.54 1.74 -17.36
C PHE A 183 10.71 2.71 -17.20
N ASP A 184 10.67 3.88 -17.88
CA ASP A 184 11.69 4.92 -17.72
C ASP A 184 11.33 5.94 -16.62
N VAL A 185 10.06 6.04 -16.22
CA VAL A 185 9.58 6.99 -15.20
C VAL A 185 9.53 6.37 -13.81
N ILE A 186 9.01 5.15 -13.71
CA ILE A 186 8.84 4.38 -12.48
C ILE A 186 9.91 3.28 -12.51
N ASP A 187 11.16 3.66 -12.27
CA ASP A 187 12.35 2.81 -12.46
C ASP A 187 13.00 2.34 -11.15
N GLY A 188 12.35 2.62 -10.01
CA GLY A 188 12.87 2.34 -8.67
C GLY A 188 13.78 3.43 -8.11
N ALA A 189 14.08 4.49 -8.87
CA ALA A 189 14.85 5.62 -8.38
C ALA A 189 13.96 6.66 -7.67
N ALA A 190 14.57 7.42 -6.77
CA ALA A 190 13.90 8.57 -6.15
C ALA A 190 13.59 9.64 -7.23
N PRO A 191 12.38 10.22 -7.22
CA PRO A 191 11.99 11.22 -8.21
C PRO A 191 12.77 12.53 -8.02
N ASN A 192 13.08 13.23 -9.12
CA ASN A 192 13.68 14.56 -9.07
C ASN A 192 12.62 15.64 -9.20
N LEU A 193 11.90 15.90 -8.11
CA LEU A 193 10.80 16.87 -8.09
C LEU A 193 11.24 18.32 -8.38
N VAL A 194 12.49 18.68 -8.09
CA VAL A 194 12.97 20.07 -8.25
C VAL A 194 13.08 20.46 -9.73
N ASP A 195 13.50 19.52 -10.58
CA ASP A 195 13.69 19.76 -12.01
C ASP A 195 12.49 19.26 -12.85
N GLN A 196 11.63 18.40 -12.30
CA GLN A 196 10.50 17.79 -13.02
C GLN A 196 9.17 18.52 -12.81
N CYS A 197 9.04 19.35 -11.78
CA CYS A 197 7.85 20.18 -11.58
C CYS A 197 7.92 21.45 -12.44
N PRO A 198 7.06 21.63 -13.45
CA PRO A 198 7.06 22.85 -14.23
C PRO A 198 6.53 24.02 -13.41
N VAL A 199 7.04 25.21 -13.69
CA VAL A 199 6.63 26.45 -13.01
C VAL A 199 5.23 26.94 -13.45
N ASP A 200 4.70 26.40 -14.56
CA ASP A 200 3.33 26.59 -15.02
C ASP A 200 2.82 25.35 -15.80
N GLU A 201 1.51 25.26 -15.99
CA GLU A 201 0.85 24.22 -16.82
C GLU A 201 0.76 24.63 -18.30
N ALA A 202 1.44 25.69 -18.73
CA ALA A 202 1.27 26.20 -20.08
C ALA A 202 1.94 25.27 -21.09
N PHE A 203 1.17 24.32 -21.61
CA PHE A 203 1.55 23.55 -22.78
C PHE A 203 1.61 24.48 -24.00
N VAL A 204 2.79 25.06 -24.28
CA VAL A 204 2.98 25.89 -25.46
C VAL A 204 3.39 25.01 -26.62
N ARG A 205 2.45 24.82 -27.55
CA ARG A 205 2.71 24.22 -28.85
C ARG A 205 3.79 25.03 -29.57
N GLY A 206 4.97 24.42 -29.74
CA GLY A 206 6.01 24.90 -30.64
C GLY A 206 5.57 24.75 -32.10
N ASP A 207 4.57 25.51 -32.54
CA ASP A 207 4.13 25.55 -33.95
C ASP A 207 5.24 26.12 -34.89
N ASP A 208 6.39 26.51 -34.34
CA ASP A 208 7.52 27.07 -35.08
C ASP A 208 8.80 26.19 -35.05
N GLY A 209 8.73 24.96 -34.54
CA GLY A 209 9.85 23.99 -34.68
C GLY A 209 11.10 24.28 -33.82
N THR A 210 10.92 24.88 -32.65
CA THR A 210 11.96 24.99 -31.61
C THR A 210 11.45 24.44 -30.29
N GLU A 211 12.37 23.80 -29.56
CA GLU A 211 12.23 23.01 -28.33
C GLU A 211 11.10 23.36 -27.37
N PHE A 212 10.61 22.30 -26.72
CA PHE A 212 9.63 22.31 -25.65
C PHE A 212 10.28 22.80 -24.35
N ASP A 213 9.66 23.78 -23.68
CA ASP A 213 10.01 24.20 -22.31
C ASP A 213 8.91 23.74 -21.32
N THR A 214 8.38 22.52 -21.47
CA THR A 214 7.55 21.90 -20.43
C THR A 214 8.30 20.75 -19.79
N ASN A 215 8.34 20.70 -18.45
CA ASN A 215 8.83 19.52 -17.73
C ASN A 215 7.85 18.34 -17.79
N PHE A 216 6.66 18.54 -18.37
CA PHE A 216 5.74 17.47 -18.74
C PHE A 216 6.28 16.76 -19.98
N THR A 217 6.95 15.64 -19.77
CA THR A 217 7.41 14.75 -20.83
C THR A 217 6.94 13.34 -20.51
N ASP A 218 6.91 12.48 -21.52
CA ASP A 218 6.80 11.04 -21.32
C ASP A 218 7.91 10.47 -20.41
N GLN A 219 8.95 11.25 -20.10
CA GLN A 219 10.06 10.86 -19.22
C GLN A 219 9.90 11.33 -17.77
N THR A 220 8.78 11.98 -17.41
CA THR A 220 8.57 12.49 -16.04
C THR A 220 7.28 12.01 -15.39
N VAL A 221 6.30 11.56 -16.17
CA VAL A 221 5.02 11.07 -15.65
C VAL A 221 4.51 9.88 -16.46
N VAL A 222 3.74 9.02 -15.79
CA VAL A 222 2.95 7.98 -16.41
C VAL A 222 1.49 8.42 -16.41
N ALA A 223 0.92 8.66 -17.60
CA ALA A 223 -0.50 8.96 -17.73
C ALA A 223 -1.28 7.66 -17.94
N LEU A 224 -2.06 7.24 -16.94
CA LEU A 224 -2.76 5.95 -16.99
C LEU A 224 -3.87 5.93 -18.04
N GLY A 225 -4.45 7.09 -18.33
CA GLY A 225 -5.74 7.15 -19.02
C GLY A 225 -6.87 6.83 -18.07
N CYS A 226 -8.06 7.33 -18.38
CA CYS A 226 -9.24 7.00 -17.59
C CYS A 226 -9.55 5.50 -17.61
N GLY A 227 -9.54 4.86 -16.44
CA GLY A 227 -9.74 3.41 -16.31
C GLY A 227 -8.49 2.57 -16.63
N GLY A 228 -7.33 3.19 -16.83
CA GLY A 228 -6.06 2.48 -17.00
C GLY A 228 -5.41 2.13 -15.66
N SER A 229 -4.40 1.26 -15.68
CA SER A 229 -3.69 0.84 -14.47
C SER A 229 -2.19 0.65 -14.66
N LEU A 230 -1.47 0.77 -13.55
CA LEU A 230 -0.02 0.58 -13.43
C LEU A 230 0.29 -0.42 -12.32
N TYR A 231 1.24 -1.31 -12.56
CA TYR A 231 1.69 -2.32 -11.61
C TYR A 231 3.14 -2.04 -11.21
N VAL A 232 3.39 -2.02 -9.91
CA VAL A 232 4.65 -1.53 -9.33
C VAL A 232 5.15 -2.50 -8.27
N GLN A 233 6.45 -2.78 -8.28
CA GLN A 233 7.14 -3.53 -7.22
C GLN A 233 8.18 -2.66 -6.53
N PHE A 234 8.55 -3.03 -5.32
CA PHE A 234 9.68 -2.42 -4.61
C PHE A 234 10.80 -3.43 -4.49
N LEU A 235 12.02 -2.99 -4.75
CA LEU A 235 13.21 -3.83 -4.65
C LEU A 235 14.10 -3.36 -3.52
N ASP A 236 14.75 -4.30 -2.84
CA ASP A 236 15.73 -4.03 -1.80
C ASP A 236 17.09 -3.63 -2.40
N GLY A 237 18.11 -3.46 -1.54
CA GLY A 237 19.47 -3.12 -1.98
C GLY A 237 20.20 -4.21 -2.81
N ASN A 238 19.61 -5.40 -2.95
CA ASN A 238 20.13 -6.54 -3.71
C ASN A 238 19.31 -6.83 -4.98
N ASP A 239 18.35 -5.97 -5.33
CA ASP A 239 17.38 -6.16 -6.42
C ASP A 239 16.36 -7.29 -6.17
N ASP A 240 16.17 -7.71 -4.91
CA ASP A 240 15.16 -8.68 -4.53
C ASP A 240 13.82 -7.98 -4.19
N PRO A 241 12.65 -8.51 -4.62
CA PRO A 241 11.35 -7.93 -4.27
C PRO A 241 11.13 -7.85 -2.76
N ILE A 242 10.66 -6.70 -2.30
CA ILE A 242 10.28 -6.47 -0.90
C ILE A 242 8.85 -7.00 -0.70
N LEU A 243 8.68 -7.89 0.27
CA LEU A 243 7.38 -8.37 0.73
C LEU A 243 6.62 -7.21 1.40
N LEU A 244 5.38 -6.99 0.97
CA LEU A 244 4.49 -5.98 1.52
C LEU A 244 3.70 -6.55 2.70
N ASP A 245 3.71 -5.81 3.80
CA ASP A 245 3.00 -6.13 5.03
C ASP A 245 2.45 -4.85 5.70
N GLU A 246 1.75 -5.01 6.81
CA GLU A 246 1.07 -3.92 7.52
C GLU A 246 2.01 -2.92 8.20
N SER A 247 3.31 -3.22 8.28
CA SER A 247 4.31 -2.24 8.72
C SER A 247 4.60 -1.18 7.65
N HIS A 248 4.13 -1.40 6.42
CA HIS A 248 4.37 -0.54 5.28
C HIS A 248 3.23 0.45 5.01
N THR A 249 3.62 1.62 4.50
CA THR A 249 2.72 2.60 3.89
C THR A 249 3.12 2.83 2.44
N ILE A 250 2.16 2.74 1.53
CA ILE A 250 2.35 3.04 0.11
C ILE A 250 1.87 4.46 -0.14
N THR A 251 2.74 5.33 -0.64
CA THR A 251 2.38 6.68 -1.08
C THR A 251 2.51 6.81 -2.58
N VAL A 252 1.43 7.25 -3.21
CA VAL A 252 1.38 7.51 -4.66
C VAL A 252 1.53 9.01 -4.88
N GLY A 253 2.53 9.39 -5.68
CA GLY A 253 2.81 10.77 -6.03
C GLY A 253 2.20 11.16 -7.36
N GLU A 254 1.06 11.84 -7.35
CA GLU A 254 0.45 12.37 -8.56
C GLU A 254 1.02 13.77 -8.90
N PHE A 255 1.25 14.01 -10.20
CA PHE A 255 1.92 15.21 -10.69
C PHE A 255 1.28 16.53 -10.25
N GLY A 256 -0.03 16.72 -10.45
CA GLY A 256 -0.67 18.01 -10.20
C GLY A 256 -0.44 18.51 -8.77
N PRO A 257 -0.84 17.75 -7.74
CA PRO A 257 -0.65 18.12 -6.34
C PRO A 257 0.80 17.97 -5.83
N ALA A 258 1.68 17.27 -6.53
CA ALA A 258 3.09 17.21 -6.17
C ALA A 258 3.89 18.42 -6.69
N CYS A 259 3.50 18.96 -7.84
CA CYS A 259 4.27 19.97 -8.56
C CYS A 259 3.63 21.35 -8.59
N ASN A 260 2.30 21.44 -8.67
CA ASN A 260 1.59 22.70 -8.70
C ASN A 260 0.09 22.54 -8.36
N ASP A 261 -0.25 22.63 -7.07
CA ASP A 261 -1.63 22.60 -6.55
C ASP A 261 -2.58 23.61 -7.20
N THR A 262 -2.05 24.64 -7.87
CA THR A 262 -2.85 25.68 -8.55
C THR A 262 -3.09 25.41 -10.03
N ALA A 263 -2.43 24.39 -10.58
CA ALA A 263 -2.49 24.03 -11.98
C ALA A 263 -3.59 22.99 -12.23
N GLN A 264 -3.71 21.99 -11.35
CA GLN A 264 -4.86 21.08 -11.40
C GLN A 264 -6.18 21.83 -11.23
N THR A 265 -6.90 22.00 -12.34
CA THR A 265 -8.21 22.67 -12.35
C THR A 265 -9.29 21.80 -11.68
N ALA A 266 -9.04 20.49 -11.60
CA ALA A 266 -9.77 19.48 -10.83
C ALA A 266 -8.81 18.33 -10.47
N ALA A 267 -9.26 17.40 -9.63
CA ALA A 267 -8.51 16.20 -9.24
C ALA A 267 -8.77 15.02 -10.19
N ASP A 268 -7.75 14.20 -10.41
CA ASP A 268 -7.89 12.85 -10.99
C ASP A 268 -7.96 11.83 -9.83
N TYR A 269 -8.58 10.67 -10.07
CA TYR A 269 -8.91 9.71 -9.02
C TYR A 269 -8.31 8.34 -9.31
N TYR A 270 -7.76 7.70 -8.27
CA TYR A 270 -7.19 6.37 -8.37
C TYR A 270 -7.44 5.53 -7.12
N ASP A 271 -7.49 4.22 -7.31
CA ASP A 271 -7.50 3.21 -6.25
C ASP A 271 -6.16 2.47 -6.22
N VAL A 272 -5.81 1.96 -5.04
CA VAL A 272 -4.56 1.25 -4.77
C VAL A 272 -4.88 -0.14 -4.21
N TYR A 273 -4.27 -1.16 -4.82
CA TYR A 273 -4.43 -2.56 -4.43
C TYR A 273 -3.06 -3.19 -4.22
N ILE A 274 -2.99 -4.22 -3.38
CA ILE A 274 -1.85 -5.16 -3.33
C ILE A 274 -2.21 -6.46 -4.04
N CYS A 275 -1.19 -7.13 -4.57
CA CYS A 275 -1.30 -8.32 -5.39
C CYS A 275 -0.29 -9.38 -4.95
N THR A 276 -0.72 -10.64 -4.96
CA THR A 276 0.10 -11.82 -4.58
C THR A 276 1.19 -12.20 -5.58
N ASP A 277 1.17 -11.58 -6.76
CA ASP A 277 2.03 -11.94 -7.89
C ASP A 277 3.34 -11.15 -7.87
N ALA A 278 4.45 -11.81 -8.26
CA ALA A 278 5.77 -11.20 -8.36
C ALA A 278 6.37 -11.24 -9.78
N GLY A 279 7.17 -10.23 -10.14
CA GLY A 279 7.98 -10.20 -11.37
C GLY A 279 7.28 -9.52 -12.55
N SER A 280 7.59 -9.91 -13.79
CA SER A 280 7.16 -9.20 -15.01
C SER A 280 5.86 -9.72 -15.65
N ASN A 281 5.17 -10.67 -15.01
CA ASN A 281 3.93 -11.28 -15.53
C ASN A 281 2.64 -10.62 -15.01
N VAL A 282 2.73 -9.53 -14.24
CA VAL A 282 1.60 -8.92 -13.52
C VAL A 282 0.73 -8.00 -14.39
N SER A 283 0.80 -8.12 -15.73
CA SER A 283 0.15 -7.17 -16.64
C SER A 283 -1.37 -7.34 -16.81
N THR A 284 -2.00 -8.27 -16.07
CA THR A 284 -3.45 -8.49 -16.14
C THR A 284 -4.05 -8.81 -14.77
N PRO A 285 -5.26 -8.27 -14.44
CA PRO A 285 -5.96 -8.56 -13.18
C PRO A 285 -6.20 -10.05 -12.91
N ASP A 286 -6.30 -10.87 -13.96
CA ASP A 286 -6.55 -12.32 -13.84
C ASP A 286 -5.40 -13.11 -13.20
N ASN A 287 -4.22 -12.49 -13.03
CA ASN A 287 -3.07 -13.14 -12.43
C ASN A 287 -2.89 -12.81 -10.94
N CYS A 288 -3.76 -11.98 -10.34
CA CYS A 288 -3.52 -11.45 -8.98
C CYS A 288 -4.76 -11.54 -8.09
N ASP A 289 -4.59 -12.04 -6.87
CA ASP A 289 -5.59 -11.82 -5.82
C ASP A 289 -5.41 -10.40 -5.28
N GLU A 290 -6.35 -9.52 -5.64
CA GLU A 290 -6.29 -8.09 -5.34
C GLU A 290 -6.94 -7.77 -3.99
N VAL A 291 -6.22 -7.03 -3.14
CA VAL A 291 -6.74 -6.53 -1.87
C VAL A 291 -6.75 -5.00 -1.92
N PRO A 292 -7.93 -4.34 -1.81
CA PRO A 292 -8.02 -2.89 -1.84
C PRO A 292 -7.41 -2.29 -0.57
N LEU A 293 -6.55 -1.29 -0.73
CA LEU A 293 -5.92 -0.60 0.40
C LEU A 293 -6.67 0.66 0.83
N ASN A 294 -7.34 1.34 -0.10
CA ASN A 294 -8.10 2.55 0.18
C ASN A 294 -9.61 2.28 0.10
N ALA A 295 -10.36 2.82 1.07
CA ALA A 295 -11.81 2.71 1.13
C ALA A 295 -12.55 3.71 0.21
N GLU A 296 -11.88 4.81 -0.12
CA GLU A 296 -12.36 5.86 -1.03
C GLU A 296 -11.24 6.19 -2.01
N ALA A 297 -11.59 6.52 -3.26
CA ALA A 297 -10.64 6.87 -4.29
C ALA A 297 -9.74 8.04 -3.86
N MET A 298 -8.45 7.89 -4.10
CA MET A 298 -7.41 8.84 -3.72
C MET A 298 -7.18 9.88 -4.82
N THR A 299 -6.68 11.05 -4.42
CA THR A 299 -6.31 12.16 -5.32
C THR A 299 -5.03 12.82 -4.81
N GLY A 300 -4.09 13.18 -5.69
CA GLY A 300 -2.86 13.89 -5.31
C GLY A 300 -1.79 13.03 -4.68
N VAL A 301 -1.03 13.58 -3.74
CA VAL A 301 0.02 12.86 -3.00
C VAL A 301 -0.55 12.37 -1.68
N LEU A 302 -0.98 11.11 -1.65
CA LEU A 302 -1.59 10.49 -0.48
C LEU A 302 -0.97 9.12 -0.20
N GLY A 303 -0.84 8.81 1.08
CA GLY A 303 -0.39 7.52 1.59
C GLY A 303 -1.57 6.66 2.04
N THR A 304 -1.50 5.37 1.78
CA THR A 304 -2.41 4.35 2.32
C THR A 304 -1.60 3.27 3.03
N GLN A 305 -2.08 2.84 4.20
CA GLN A 305 -1.47 1.73 4.92
C GLN A 305 -1.77 0.43 4.18
N VAL A 306 -0.81 -0.48 4.20
CA VAL A 306 -1.05 -1.86 3.77
C VAL A 306 -1.93 -2.52 4.82
N SER A 307 -2.96 -3.23 4.37
CA SER A 307 -3.82 -4.07 5.21
C SER A 307 -4.03 -5.38 4.48
N LEU A 308 -3.76 -6.49 5.17
CA LEU A 308 -3.90 -7.81 4.60
C LEU A 308 -5.33 -8.35 4.85
N PRO A 309 -5.88 -9.20 3.96
CA PRO A 309 -7.19 -9.77 4.17
C PRO A 309 -7.15 -10.73 5.37
N GLU A 310 -8.20 -10.74 6.18
CA GLU A 310 -8.35 -11.73 7.25
C GLU A 310 -8.30 -13.15 6.66
N VAL A 311 -7.39 -13.98 7.15
CA VAL A 311 -7.33 -15.40 6.77
C VAL A 311 -8.62 -16.04 7.27
N ALA A 312 -9.44 -16.56 6.35
CA ALA A 312 -10.67 -17.24 6.71
C ALA A 312 -10.34 -18.54 7.44
N GLU A 313 -10.75 -18.65 8.72
CA GLU A 313 -10.70 -19.87 9.54
C GLU A 313 -11.44 -21.07 8.93
#